data_AF-A0A925W197-F1
#
_entry.id   AF-A0A925W197-F1
#
_cell.length_a   1.000
_cell.length_b   1.000
_cell.length_c   1.000
_cell.angle_alpha   90.00
_cell.angle_beta   90.00
_cell.angle_gamma   90.00
#
_symmetry.space_group_name_H-M   'P 1'
#
loop_
_entity.id
_entity.type
_entity.pdbx_description
1 polymer ?
#
loop_
_entity_poly.entity_id
_entity_poly.type
_entity_poly.pdbx_seq_one_letter_code
_entity_poly.pdbx_strand_id
1 'polypeptide(L)' 'MSYGGQAAAIVAACRRLHLRGLLAGTEGNISIRVSDESMLITPGGADKATLTPEQMLLVPLDLGPVRHNS' A
#
# COMPACT_ATOMS: atom_id res chain seq x y z
N MET A 1 15.46 -8.92 4.14
CA MET A 1 15.15 -8.54 2.74
C MET A 1 14.82 -7.05 2.72
N SER A 2 15.28 -6.31 1.70
CA SER A 2 14.94 -4.88 1.54
C SER A 2 13.96 -4.74 0.39
N TYR A 3 12.82 -4.09 0.63
CA TYR A 3 11.76 -3.85 -0.37
C TYR A 3 11.73 -2.39 -0.85
N GLY A 4 12.85 -1.66 -0.70
CA GLY A 4 12.90 -0.22 -0.96
C GLY A 4 12.47 0.17 -2.38
N GLY A 5 12.80 -0.66 -3.40
CA GLY A 5 12.37 -0.42 -4.78
C GLY A 5 10.86 -0.51 -4.97
N GLN A 6 10.23 -1.53 -4.39
CA GLN A 6 8.79 -1.75 -4.44
C GLN A 6 8.03 -0.67 -3.67
N ALA A 7 8.55 -0.28 -2.51
CA ALA A 7 7.99 0.81 -1.72
C ALA A 7 8.05 2.15 -2.47
N ALA A 8 9.17 2.46 -3.12
CA ALA A 8 9.30 3.64 -3.97
C ALA A 8 8.33 3.60 -5.17
N ALA A 9 8.10 2.43 -5.76
CA ALA A 9 7.13 2.26 -6.84
C ALA A 9 5.69 2.53 -6.39
N ILE A 10 5.30 2.08 -5.19
CA ILE A 10 4.00 2.40 -4.60
C ILE A 10 3.85 3.92 -4.42
N VAL A 11 4.85 4.59 -3.82
CA VAL A 11 4.80 6.05 -3.61
C VAL A 11 4.67 6.80 -4.94
N ALA A 12 5.41 6.39 -5.97
CA ALA A 12 5.32 7.00 -7.30
C ALA A 12 3.93 6.80 -7.92
N ALA A 13 3.32 5.63 -7.73
CA ALA A 13 1.96 5.34 -8.19
C ALA A 13 0.91 6.18 -7.45
N CYS A 14 1.01 6.28 -6.12
CA CYS A 14 0.14 7.12 -5.29
C CYS A 14 0.16 8.57 -5.77
N ARG A 15 1.36 9.14 -5.96
CA ARG A 15 1.51 10.52 -6.46
C ARG A 15 0.91 10.69 -7.85
N ARG A 16 1.18 9.76 -8.77
CA ARG A 16 0.65 9.82 -10.15
C ARG A 16 -0.87 9.76 -10.18
N LEU A 17 -1.48 8.89 -9.39
CA LEU A 17 -2.93 8.73 -9.34
C LEU A 17 -3.60 9.91 -8.63
N HIS A 18 -3.00 10.40 -7.54
CA HIS A 18 -3.46 11.61 -6.85
C HIS A 18 -3.46 12.83 -7.77
N LEU A 19 -2.37 13.06 -8.52
CA LEU A 19 -2.29 14.16 -9.50
C LEU A 19 -3.33 14.06 -10.63
N ARG A 20 -3.87 12.87 -10.88
CA ARG A 20 -4.93 12.63 -11.88
C ARG A 20 -6.34 12.69 -11.28
N GLY A 21 -6.48 13.00 -10.00
CA GLY A 21 -7.78 12.98 -9.30
C GLY A 21 -8.36 11.58 -9.11
N LEU A 22 -7.54 10.52 -9.25
CA LEU A 22 -7.97 9.12 -9.15
C LEU A 22 -7.79 8.53 -7.74
N LEU A 23 -7.15 9.29 -6.84
CA LEU A 23 -7.08 9.00 -5.41
C LEU A 23 -7.49 10.26 -4.64
N ALA A 24 -8.67 10.21 -4.01
CA ALA A 24 -9.20 11.30 -3.21
C ALA A 24 -8.65 11.23 -1.77
N GLY A 25 -7.65 12.07 -1.47
CA GLY A 25 -7.13 12.25 -0.11
C GLY A 25 -6.66 10.94 0.55
N THR A 26 -7.41 10.48 1.55
CA THR A 26 -7.07 9.32 2.39
C THR A 26 -7.67 8.01 1.90
N GLU A 27 -8.58 8.08 0.92
CA GLU A 27 -9.30 6.93 0.38
C GLU A 27 -8.46 6.12 -0.61
N GLY A 28 -8.83 4.86 -0.78
CA GLY A 28 -8.10 3.91 -1.64
C GLY A 28 -6.81 3.37 -1.02
N ASN A 29 -6.30 2.30 -1.62
CA ASN A 29 -5.03 1.69 -1.26
C ASN A 29 -4.29 1.26 -2.52
N ILE A 30 -2.97 1.20 -2.41
CA ILE A 30 -2.11 0.60 -3.44
C ILE A 30 -1.28 -0.47 -2.76
N SER A 31 -1.17 -1.63 -3.40
CA SER A 31 -0.33 -2.73 -2.96
C SER A 31 0.52 -3.28 -4.10
N ILE A 32 1.62 -3.94 -3.75
CA ILE A 32 2.47 -4.70 -4.66
C ILE A 32 2.88 -6.01 -4.00
N ARG A 33 2.72 -7.12 -4.71
CA ARG A 33 3.22 -8.42 -4.26
C ARG A 33 4.75 -8.43 -4.28
N VAL A 34 5.37 -8.86 -3.19
CA VAL A 34 6.84 -8.89 -3.05
C VAL A 34 7.41 -10.29 -2.89
N SER A 35 6.57 -11.27 -2.58
CA SER A 35 6.86 -12.70 -2.63
C SER A 35 5.56 -13.49 -2.85
N ASP A 36 5.63 -14.82 -2.91
CA ASP A 36 4.44 -15.67 -2.95
C ASP A 36 3.60 -15.60 -1.67
N GLU A 37 4.22 -15.18 -0.57
CA GLU A 37 3.61 -15.17 0.77
C GLU A 37 3.27 -13.76 1.29
N SER A 38 3.77 -12.69 0.65
CA SER A 38 3.62 -11.33 1.17
C SER A 38 3.45 -10.24 0.11
N MET A 39 2.83 -9.13 0.52
CA MET A 39 2.71 -7.90 -0.25
C MET A 39 3.04 -6.68 0.62
N LEU A 40 3.51 -5.61 -0.04
CA LEU A 40 3.52 -4.28 0.55
C LEU A 40 2.20 -3.58 0.25
N ILE A 41 1.67 -2.80 1.19
CA ILE A 41 0.45 -2.02 1.04
C ILE A 41 0.58 -0.65 1.71
N THR A 42 -0.08 0.37 1.15
CA THR A 42 -0.20 1.69 1.77
C THR A 42 -0.98 1.62 3.10
N PRO A 43 -0.60 2.38 4.13
CA PRO A 43 -1.40 2.47 5.36
C PRO A 43 -2.79 3.10 5.10
N GLY A 44 -3.81 2.57 5.78
CA GLY A 44 -5.16 3.10 5.74
C GLY A 44 -5.25 4.49 6.36
N GLY A 45 -6.13 5.35 5.85
CA GLY A 45 -6.35 6.71 6.39
C GLY A 45 -5.20 7.71 6.16
N ALA A 46 -4.06 7.27 5.60
CA ALA A 46 -2.95 8.16 5.27
C ALA A 46 -3.21 8.95 3.98
N ASP A 47 -2.77 10.21 3.96
CA ASP A 47 -2.73 11.03 2.74
C ASP A 47 -1.75 10.42 1.73
N LYS A 48 -2.29 9.98 0.59
CA LYS A 48 -1.53 9.26 -0.43
C LYS A 48 -0.51 10.17 -1.15
N ALA A 49 -0.66 11.49 -1.08
CA ALA A 49 0.29 12.43 -1.68
C ALA A 49 1.61 12.52 -0.90
N THR A 50 1.57 12.28 0.41
CA THR A 50 2.69 12.53 1.34
C THR A 50 3.42 11.27 1.81
N LEU A 51 2.99 10.09 1.36
CA LEU A 51 3.63 8.82 1.73
C LEU A 51 5.11 8.75 1.37
N THR A 52 5.91 8.18 2.28
CA THR A 52 7.30 7.80 2.07
C THR A 52 7.44 6.26 1.97
N PRO A 53 8.52 5.75 1.33
CA PRO A 53 8.72 4.31 1.20
C PRO A 53 8.74 3.55 2.53
N GLU A 54 9.23 4.18 3.60
CA GLU A 54 9.37 3.58 4.94
C GLU A 54 8.01 3.37 5.63
N GLN A 55 6.95 4.02 5.13
CA GLN A 55 5.60 3.91 5.68
C GLN A 55 4.80 2.73 5.10
N MET A 56 5.37 1.97 4.16
CA MET A 56 4.68 0.81 3.57
C MET A 56 4.58 -0.33 4.59
N LEU A 57 3.40 -0.95 4.67
CA LEU A 57 3.15 -2.10 5.53
C LEU A 57 3.42 -3.38 4.75
N LEU A 58 4.22 -4.29 5.33
CA LEU A 58 4.34 -5.66 4.82
C LEU A 58 3.24 -6.52 5.45
N VAL A 59 2.42 -7.15 4.62
CA VAL A 59 1.33 -8.01 5.07
C VAL A 59 1.40 -9.38 4.39
N PRO A 60 1.08 -10.47 5.10
CA PRO A 60 0.98 -11.78 4.50
C PRO A 60 -0.24 -11.83 3.56
N LEU A 61 -0.13 -12.66 2.51
CA LEU A 61 -1.20 -12.87 1.55
C LEU A 61 -2.22 -13.91 2.02
N ASP A 62 -1.77 -14.86 2.83
CA ASP A 62 -2.65 -15.72 3.61
C ASP A 62 -2.90 -15.07 4.96
N LEU A 63 -4.12 -14.54 5.14
CA LEU A 63 -4.55 -13.92 6.39
C LEU A 63 -5.13 -14.95 7.38
N GLY A 64 -5.12 -16.23 7.02
CA GLY A 64 -5.88 -17.26 7.71
C GLY A 64 -7.39 -17.03 7.60
N PRO A 65 -8.20 -17.69 8.45
CA PRO A 65 -9.65 -17.54 8.43
C PRO A 65 -10.05 -16.10 8.77
N VAL A 66 -10.73 -15.41 7.83
CA VAL A 66 -11.30 -14.09 8.08
C VAL A 66 -12.48 -14.25 9.04
N ARG A 67 -12.36 -13.68 10.25
CA ARG A 67 -13.49 -13.59 11.19
C ARG A 67 -14.26 -12.31 10.91
N HIS A 68 -15.51 -12.44 10.47
CA HIS A 68 -16.45 -11.33 10.46
C HIS A 68 -16.96 -11.12 11.88
N ASN A 69 -16.60 -9.98 12.50
CA ASN A 69 -17.29 -9.51 13.68
C ASN A 69 -18.58 -8.82 13.19
N SER A 70 -19.70 -9.52 13.32
CA SER A 70 -21.05 -8.99 13.25
C SER A 70 -21.40 -8.17 14.49
#